data_AF-A0A7S0ZRS4-F1
#
_entry.id   AF-A0A7S0ZRS4-F1
#
_cell.length_a   1.000
_cell.length_b   1.000
_cell.length_c   1.000
_cell.angle_alpha   90.00
_cell.angle_beta   90.00
_cell.angle_gamma   90.00
#
_symmetry.space_group_name_H-M   'P 1'
#
loop_
_entity.id
_entity.type
_entity.pdbx_description
1 polymer ?
#
loop_
_entity_poly.entity_id
_entity_poly.type
_entity_poly.pdbx_seq_one_letter_code
_entity_poly.pdbx_strand_id
1 'polypeptide(L)'
;MLLSDGGRVEVRRKNGHVLERYQDSRFPKGLTILDVVCMEEATAVPQVGSQQPEIQEDLDMADGSEAVGRGRSGKGSSGKGGRKGHRPRPVGKRTYALCDVLVWGDADMMGADAECRLFWLSSRFSELEKEPRRARPLRLIPAVPVSPITLCQAYLEEVDYVKDSLLFLHREGHYFMSEGVTPLALQWRDRQLNRFVVDTPDPTGKTHPERQAIVLRYRGKGFLRTADHAIVAQLSEEQIAEAVKLNNG
;
A
#
# COMPACT_ATOMS: atom_id res chain seq x y z
N MET A 1 -2.26 -6.14 -4.83
CA MET A 1 -1.55 -7.29 -5.41
C MET A 1 -0.20 -6.87 -5.94
N LEU A 2 0.83 -7.67 -5.69
CA LEU A 2 2.16 -7.55 -6.26
C LEU A 2 2.36 -8.68 -7.26
N LEU A 3 2.72 -8.34 -8.49
CA LEU A 3 3.00 -9.28 -9.56
C LEU A 3 4.48 -9.17 -9.89
N SER A 4 5.18 -10.30 -9.97
CA SER A 4 6.55 -10.37 -10.45
C SER A 4 6.66 -11.37 -11.58
N ASP A 5 7.36 -11.01 -12.63
CA ASP A 5 7.75 -11.92 -13.72
C ASP A 5 9.26 -11.81 -13.92
N GLY A 6 10.00 -12.80 -13.41
CA GLY A 6 11.46 -12.84 -13.51
C GLY A 6 12.14 -11.58 -12.97
N GLY A 7 11.61 -11.03 -11.87
CA GLY A 7 12.11 -9.85 -11.18
C GLY A 7 11.66 -8.50 -11.75
N ARG A 8 10.75 -8.49 -12.72
CA ARG A 8 9.99 -7.29 -13.08
C ARG A 8 8.73 -7.23 -12.22
N VAL A 9 8.71 -6.30 -11.27
CA VAL A 9 7.59 -6.16 -10.34
C VAL A 9 6.63 -5.07 -10.80
N GLU A 10 5.34 -5.38 -10.69
CA GLU A 10 4.23 -4.47 -10.89
C GLU A 10 3.26 -4.59 -9.71
N VAL A 11 2.96 -3.47 -9.07
CA VAL A 11 1.99 -3.43 -7.96
C VAL A 11 0.69 -2.85 -8.49
N ARG A 12 -0.41 -3.57 -8.27
CA ARG A 12 -1.76 -3.17 -8.69
C ARG A 12 -2.69 -3.00 -7.50
N ARG A 13 -3.52 -1.96 -7.59
CA ARG A 13 -4.69 -1.77 -6.72
C ARG A 13 -5.77 -2.80 -7.08
N LYS A 14 -6.76 -2.99 -6.20
CA LYS A 14 -7.89 -3.92 -6.42
C LYS A 14 -8.71 -3.58 -7.67
N ASN A 15 -8.74 -2.30 -8.07
CA ASN A 15 -9.40 -1.84 -9.30
C ASN A 15 -8.56 -2.06 -10.58
N GLY A 16 -7.43 -2.77 -10.49
CA GLY A 16 -6.55 -3.07 -11.63
C GLY A 16 -5.57 -1.96 -11.98
N HIS A 17 -5.70 -0.76 -11.42
CA HIS A 17 -4.78 0.34 -11.69
C HIS A 17 -3.38 0.01 -11.16
N VAL A 18 -2.38 0.23 -12.02
CA VAL A 18 -0.97 0.06 -11.68
C VAL A 18 -0.56 1.20 -10.76
N LEU A 19 -0.14 0.86 -9.55
CA LEU A 19 0.40 1.80 -8.58
C LEU A 19 1.85 2.15 -8.90
N GLU A 20 2.69 1.13 -9.13
CA GLU A 20 4.09 1.32 -9.49
C GLU A 20 4.70 0.07 -10.15
N ARG A 21 5.88 0.27 -10.76
CA ARG A 21 6.70 -0.77 -11.39
C ARG A 21 8.14 -0.62 -10.97
N TYR A 22 8.79 -1.72 -10.58
CA TYR A 22 10.20 -1.72 -10.20
C TYR A 22 10.90 -3.04 -10.54
N GLN A 23 12.17 -3.16 -10.14
CA GLN A 23 12.97 -4.36 -10.34
C GLN A 23 13.31 -4.98 -8.99
N ASP A 24 13.07 -6.27 -8.87
CA ASP A 24 13.38 -7.03 -7.67
C ASP A 24 13.81 -8.44 -8.04
N SER A 25 15.12 -8.67 -8.02
CA SER A 25 15.70 -9.97 -8.41
C SER A 25 15.52 -11.07 -7.37
N ARG A 26 14.91 -10.77 -6.21
CA ARG A 26 14.63 -11.78 -5.17
C ARG A 26 13.55 -12.78 -5.59
N PHE A 27 12.65 -12.37 -6.49
CA PHE A 27 11.60 -13.25 -6.97
C PHE A 27 12.12 -14.27 -7.99
N PRO A 28 11.60 -15.50 -7.97
CA PRO A 28 12.00 -16.53 -8.93
C PRO A 28 11.67 -16.12 -10.37
N LYS A 29 12.26 -16.84 -11.33
CA LYS A 29 11.77 -16.81 -12.72
C LYS A 29 10.36 -17.39 -12.77
N GLY A 30 9.56 -16.92 -13.73
CA GLY A 30 8.15 -17.23 -13.82
C GLY A 30 7.28 -16.21 -13.07
N LEU A 31 5.98 -16.45 -13.12
CA LEU A 31 4.96 -15.60 -12.51
C LEU A 31 4.93 -15.80 -11.00
N THR A 32 4.97 -14.70 -10.26
CA THR A 32 4.70 -14.65 -8.82
C THR A 32 3.61 -13.63 -8.57
N ILE A 33 2.57 -14.02 -7.83
CA ILE A 33 1.46 -13.16 -7.45
C ILE A 33 1.30 -13.23 -5.93
N LEU A 34 1.42 -12.08 -5.28
CA LEU A 34 1.28 -11.93 -3.83
C LEU A 34 0.13 -10.99 -3.50
N ASP A 35 -0.61 -11.32 -2.45
CA ASP A 35 -1.48 -10.34 -1.80
C ASP A 35 -0.66 -9.53 -0.80
N VAL A 36 -0.75 -8.21 -0.94
CA VAL A 36 0.09 -7.28 -0.21
C VAL A 36 -0.67 -6.03 0.20
N VAL A 37 -0.30 -5.51 1.37
CA VAL A 37 -0.70 -4.19 1.86
C VAL A 37 0.46 -3.22 1.67
N CYS A 38 0.19 -2.05 1.09
CA CYS A 38 1.16 -0.98 0.96
C CYS A 38 1.19 -0.17 2.25
N MET A 39 2.31 -0.19 2.97
CA MET A 39 2.57 0.67 4.10
C MET A 39 3.36 1.89 3.61
N GLU A 40 2.74 3.06 3.68
CA GLU A 40 3.38 4.33 3.38
C GLU A 40 3.79 4.98 4.70
N GLU A 41 5.08 5.32 4.86
CA GLU A 41 5.46 6.25 5.92
C GLU A 41 4.83 7.60 5.58
N ALA A 42 4.14 8.21 6.54
CA ALA A 42 3.66 9.57 6.39
C ALA A 42 4.88 10.45 6.09
N THR A 43 4.97 10.97 4.87
CA THR A 43 5.89 12.06 4.59
C THR A 43 5.54 13.15 5.57
N ALA A 44 6.47 13.48 6.47
CA ALA A 44 6.32 14.61 7.36
C ALA A 44 5.88 15.80 6.51
N VAL A 45 4.66 16.29 6.75
CA VAL A 45 4.23 17.55 6.17
C VAL A 45 5.28 18.55 6.63
N PRO A 46 5.99 19.25 5.72
CA PRO A 46 6.90 20.29 6.16
C PRO A 46 6.07 21.25 7.00
N GLN A 47 6.42 21.37 8.29
CA GLN A 47 5.82 22.38 9.12
C GLN A 47 6.11 23.71 8.42
N VAL A 48 5.05 24.35 7.91
CA VAL A 48 5.12 25.74 7.48
C VAL A 48 5.48 26.50 8.75
N GLY A 49 6.77 26.81 8.89
CA GLY A 49 7.30 27.51 10.04
C GLY A 49 6.50 28.78 10.23
N SER A 50 5.82 28.89 11.36
CA SER A 50 5.35 30.15 11.89
C SER A 50 6.58 30.99 12.22
N GLN A 51 7.14 31.67 11.21
CA GLN A 51 8.09 32.75 11.43
C GLN A 51 7.32 33.91 12.06
N GLN A 52 7.51 34.10 13.36
CA GLN A 52 7.33 35.41 13.98
C GLN A 52 8.41 36.34 13.40
N PRO A 53 8.09 37.59 13.04
CA PRO A 53 9.09 38.52 12.56
C PRO A 53 9.92 39.00 13.75
N GLU A 54 11.15 38.51 13.87
CA GLU A 54 12.19 39.19 14.65
C GLU A 54 12.60 40.45 13.88
N ILE A 55 12.27 41.60 14.47
CA ILE A 55 12.83 42.89 14.12
C ILE A 55 14.30 42.85 14.56
N GLN A 56 15.23 42.91 13.61
CA GLN A 56 16.63 43.15 13.93
C GLN A 56 17.19 44.26 13.05
N GLU A 57 17.75 45.24 13.76
CA GLU A 57 18.15 46.56 13.33
C GLU A 57 19.35 46.55 12.38
N ASP A 58 19.34 47.56 11.51
CA ASP A 58 20.37 47.91 10.54
C ASP A 58 21.77 48.01 11.16
N LEU A 59 22.74 47.32 10.57
CA LEU A 59 24.13 47.79 10.54
C LEU A 59 24.74 47.47 9.17
N ASP A 60 24.85 48.53 8.37
CA ASP A 60 25.67 48.63 7.17
C ASP A 60 27.13 48.29 7.46
N MET A 61 27.76 47.47 6.60
CA MET A 61 29.15 47.68 6.17
C MET A 61 29.41 46.94 4.86
N ALA A 62 29.82 47.72 3.87
CA ALA A 62 30.15 47.32 2.52
C ALA A 62 31.57 46.76 2.40
N ASP A 63 31.74 45.72 1.58
CA ASP A 63 32.85 45.50 0.63
C ASP A 63 32.47 44.27 -0.22
N GLY A 64 32.48 44.22 -1.56
CA GLY A 64 33.29 44.97 -2.50
C GLY A 64 34.34 44.06 -3.14
N SER A 65 33.96 42.99 -3.86
CA SER A 65 34.82 42.46 -4.93
C SER A 65 34.07 41.55 -5.92
N GLU A 66 34.05 42.01 -7.16
CA GLU A 66 33.66 41.31 -8.38
C GLU A 66 34.68 40.24 -8.82
N ALA A 67 34.23 39.37 -9.75
CA ALA A 67 34.93 38.81 -10.92
C ALA A 67 34.69 37.29 -11.04
N VAL A 68 33.78 36.83 -11.92
CA VAL A 68 33.96 36.64 -13.38
C VAL A 68 34.94 35.51 -13.72
N GLY A 69 34.42 34.43 -14.32
CA GLY A 69 35.22 33.34 -14.87
C GLY A 69 34.41 32.39 -15.76
N ARG A 70 34.23 32.77 -17.03
CA ARG A 70 33.64 31.97 -18.12
C ARG A 70 34.47 30.73 -18.43
N GLY A 71 33.81 29.62 -18.77
CA GLY A 71 34.43 28.43 -19.37
C GLY A 71 33.46 27.65 -20.25
N ARG A 72 33.42 28.01 -21.53
CA ARG A 72 32.62 27.41 -22.63
C ARG A 72 33.32 26.13 -23.15
N SER A 73 32.53 25.29 -23.83
CA SER A 73 32.90 24.20 -24.77
C SER A 73 32.87 22.77 -24.18
N GLY A 74 32.40 21.74 -24.85
CA GLY A 74 32.03 21.61 -26.26
C GLY A 74 30.94 20.57 -26.51
N LYS A 75 30.27 20.75 -27.66
CA LYS A 75 29.35 19.81 -28.28
C LYS A 75 30.11 18.56 -28.73
N GLY A 76 29.62 17.39 -28.32
CA GLY A 76 29.92 16.10 -28.95
C GLY A 76 28.61 15.40 -29.27
N SER A 77 28.19 15.46 -30.54
CA SER A 77 27.08 14.66 -31.05
C SER A 77 27.63 13.32 -31.58
N SER A 78 27.22 12.20 -30.98
CA SER A 78 27.32 10.90 -31.62
C SER A 78 26.48 9.86 -30.88
N GLY A 79 25.64 9.12 -31.61
CA GLY A 79 25.15 7.81 -31.20
C GLY A 79 23.67 7.77 -30.80
N LYS A 80 22.80 7.54 -31.78
CA LYS A 80 21.50 6.89 -31.58
C LYS A 80 21.75 5.43 -31.11
N GLY A 81 22.07 5.26 -29.84
CA GLY A 81 21.94 3.98 -29.14
C GLY A 81 20.55 3.93 -28.55
N GLY A 82 19.75 2.92 -28.92
CA GLY A 82 18.46 2.66 -28.31
C GLY A 82 18.62 2.63 -26.79
N ARG A 83 18.09 3.65 -26.12
CA ARG A 83 18.04 3.71 -24.66
C ARG A 83 17.23 2.48 -24.22
N LYS A 84 17.91 1.43 -23.77
CA LYS A 84 17.33 0.45 -22.85
C LYS A 84 16.81 1.29 -21.69
N GLY A 85 15.51 1.57 -21.69
CA GLY A 85 14.89 2.46 -20.72
C GLY A 85 15.22 1.94 -19.34
N HIS A 86 16.14 2.61 -18.66
CA HIS A 86 16.40 2.33 -17.26
C HIS A 86 15.10 2.64 -16.56
N ARG A 87 14.40 1.59 -16.12
CA ARG A 87 13.16 1.77 -15.36
C ARG A 87 13.51 2.61 -14.14
N PRO A 88 12.75 3.69 -13.89
CA PRO A 88 13.06 4.61 -12.81
C PRO A 88 13.08 3.86 -11.48
N ARG A 89 13.90 4.34 -10.55
CA ARG A 89 13.87 3.83 -9.18
C ARG A 89 12.47 4.08 -8.60
N PRO A 90 12.00 3.20 -7.72
CA PRO A 90 10.79 3.46 -6.97
C PRO A 90 10.90 4.80 -6.21
N VAL A 91 9.88 5.67 -6.31
CA VAL A 91 9.85 6.99 -5.66
C VAL A 91 9.10 6.91 -4.33
N GLY A 92 9.57 7.61 -3.29
CA GLY A 92 8.96 7.62 -1.95
C GLY A 92 9.39 6.44 -1.06
N LYS A 93 8.95 6.44 0.21
CA LYS A 93 9.21 5.37 1.17
C LYS A 93 7.96 4.49 1.32
N ARG A 94 7.97 3.35 0.64
CA ARG A 94 6.90 2.35 0.71
C ARG A 94 7.49 1.00 1.07
N THR A 95 6.79 0.31 1.96
CA THR A 95 7.08 -1.08 2.33
C THR A 95 5.86 -1.92 1.99
N TYR A 96 6.05 -3.08 1.39
CA TYR A 96 4.94 -4.00 1.11
C TYR A 96 4.88 -5.09 2.16
N ALA A 97 3.81 -5.07 2.95
CA ALA A 97 3.45 -6.13 3.88
C ALA A 97 2.86 -7.30 3.08
N LEU A 98 3.51 -8.46 3.13
CA LEU A 98 3.06 -9.68 2.48
C LEU A 98 2.01 -10.36 3.35
N CYS A 99 0.80 -10.48 2.83
CA CYS A 99 -0.33 -11.09 3.55
C CYS A 99 -0.59 -12.51 3.06
N ASP A 100 -0.38 -12.78 1.77
CA ASP A 100 -0.68 -14.07 1.18
C ASP A 100 0.06 -14.33 -0.15
N VAL A 101 0.10 -15.60 -0.56
CA VAL A 101 0.68 -16.05 -1.84
C VAL A 101 -0.38 -16.74 -2.69
N LEU A 102 -0.49 -16.32 -3.95
CA LEU A 102 -1.42 -16.87 -4.93
C LEU A 102 -0.68 -17.69 -5.98
N VAL A 103 0.48 -17.20 -6.42
CA VAL A 103 1.35 -17.90 -7.37
C VAL A 103 2.80 -17.65 -6.97
N TRP A 104 3.66 -18.68 -7.04
CA TRP A 104 5.09 -18.54 -6.76
C TRP A 104 5.94 -19.27 -7.80
N GLY A 105 6.61 -18.53 -8.69
CA GLY A 105 7.45 -19.12 -9.74
C GLY A 105 6.69 -20.11 -10.62
N ASP A 106 5.52 -19.70 -11.13
CA ASP A 106 4.55 -20.51 -11.90
C ASP A 106 3.84 -21.62 -11.12
N ALA A 107 4.19 -21.87 -9.85
CA ALA A 107 3.42 -22.77 -8.99
C ALA A 107 2.12 -22.09 -8.54
N ASP A 108 0.97 -22.68 -8.89
CA ASP A 108 -0.33 -22.21 -8.42
C ASP A 108 -0.54 -22.59 -6.95
N MET A 109 -0.73 -21.57 -6.12
CA MET A 109 -1.01 -21.73 -4.69
C MET A 109 -2.48 -21.47 -4.38
N MET A 110 -3.29 -20.92 -5.28
CA MET A 110 -4.67 -20.51 -4.97
C MET A 110 -5.56 -21.70 -4.58
N GLY A 111 -5.31 -22.87 -5.18
CA GLY A 111 -6.00 -24.12 -4.85
C GLY A 111 -5.56 -24.76 -3.54
N ALA A 112 -4.50 -24.26 -2.89
CA ALA A 112 -4.06 -24.77 -1.60
C ALA A 112 -4.80 -24.08 -0.44
N ASP A 113 -4.89 -24.80 0.68
CA ASP A 113 -5.45 -24.31 1.94
C ASP A 113 -4.64 -23.12 2.47
N ALA A 114 -5.30 -22.17 3.17
CA ALA A 114 -4.64 -20.99 3.73
C ALA A 114 -3.41 -21.34 4.59
N GLU A 115 -3.48 -22.39 5.41
CA GLU A 115 -2.33 -22.81 6.23
C GLU A 115 -1.11 -23.19 5.37
N CYS A 116 -1.33 -23.94 4.29
CA CYS A 116 -0.28 -24.32 3.35
C CYS A 116 0.34 -23.08 2.67
N ARG A 117 -0.51 -22.15 2.21
CA ARG A 117 -0.07 -20.91 1.53
C ARG A 117 0.77 -20.03 2.46
N LEU A 118 0.33 -19.85 3.70
CA LEU A 118 1.01 -19.03 4.70
C LEU A 118 2.34 -19.67 5.15
N PHE A 119 2.37 -20.99 5.34
CA PHE A 119 3.60 -21.73 5.59
C PHE A 119 4.59 -21.59 4.44
N TRP A 120 4.12 -21.79 3.21
CA TRP A 120 4.93 -21.65 2.00
C TRP A 120 5.51 -20.24 1.87
N LEU A 121 4.67 -19.21 2.03
CA LEU A 121 5.10 -17.82 1.99
C LEU A 121 6.20 -17.54 3.01
N SER A 122 6.02 -17.99 4.26
CA SER A 122 7.03 -17.83 5.32
C SER A 122 8.35 -18.51 4.99
N SER A 123 8.30 -19.77 4.51
CA SER A 123 9.49 -20.52 4.08
C SER A 123 10.20 -19.86 2.90
N ARG A 124 9.47 -19.40 1.88
CA ARG A 124 10.08 -18.72 0.73
C ARG A 124 10.64 -17.35 1.11
N PHE A 125 9.98 -16.64 2.03
CA PHE A 125 10.41 -15.32 2.49
C PHE A 125 11.73 -15.38 3.26
N SER A 126 11.94 -16.40 4.10
CA SER A 126 13.19 -16.58 4.85
C SER A 126 14.40 -16.91 3.95
N GLU A 127 14.15 -17.45 2.76
CA GLU A 127 15.17 -17.71 1.75
C GLU A 127 15.51 -16.49 0.88
N LEU A 128 14.75 -15.39 0.97
CA LEU A 128 15.03 -14.20 0.15
C LEU A 128 16.35 -13.56 0.56
N GLU A 129 17.18 -13.31 -0.45
CA GLU A 129 18.44 -12.60 -0.28
C GLU A 129 18.22 -11.14 0.18
N LYS A 130 19.32 -10.49 0.58
CA LYS A 130 19.32 -9.07 0.99
C LYS A 130 18.69 -8.18 -0.09
N GLU A 131 18.01 -7.14 0.35
CA GLU A 131 17.28 -6.21 -0.50
C GLU A 131 18.17 -5.61 -1.62
N PRO A 132 17.84 -5.87 -2.90
CA PRO A 132 18.55 -5.22 -4.01
C PRO A 132 18.33 -3.71 -4.03
N ARG A 133 19.31 -2.94 -4.50
CA ARG A 133 19.26 -1.45 -4.57
C ARG A 133 18.05 -0.82 -5.29
N ARG A 134 17.28 -1.59 -6.05
CA ARG A 134 16.11 -1.12 -6.83
C ARG A 134 14.80 -1.75 -6.37
N ALA A 135 14.87 -2.64 -5.38
CA ALA A 135 13.72 -3.29 -4.81
C ALA A 135 13.04 -2.38 -3.78
N ARG A 136 11.87 -2.81 -3.35
CA ARG A 136 11.15 -2.21 -2.23
C ARG A 136 11.36 -3.08 -0.99
N PRO A 137 11.38 -2.49 0.21
CA PRO A 137 11.33 -3.27 1.42
C PRO A 137 10.07 -4.14 1.43
N LEU A 138 10.25 -5.42 1.76
CA LEU A 138 9.16 -6.36 1.95
C LEU A 138 9.13 -6.73 3.43
N ARG A 139 7.93 -6.81 4.00
CA ARG A 139 7.72 -7.25 5.38
C ARG A 139 6.77 -8.43 5.36
N LEU A 140 7.16 -9.56 5.95
CA LEU A 140 6.23 -10.66 6.17
C LEU A 140 5.34 -10.33 7.36
N ILE A 141 4.01 -10.47 7.19
CA ILE A 141 3.08 -10.42 8.32
C ILE A 141 2.97 -11.83 8.89
N PRO A 142 3.27 -12.04 10.18
CA PRO A 142 3.26 -13.38 10.77
C PRO A 142 1.83 -13.94 10.80
N ALA A 143 1.66 -15.12 10.23
CA ALA A 143 0.47 -15.93 10.43
C ALA A 143 0.69 -16.87 11.62
N VAL A 144 -0.16 -16.76 12.64
CA VAL A 144 -0.08 -17.57 13.85
C VAL A 144 -1.41 -18.27 14.12
N PRO A 145 -1.40 -19.51 14.65
CA PRO A 145 -2.61 -20.13 15.13
C PRO A 145 -3.30 -19.27 16.19
N VAL A 146 -4.63 -19.18 16.09
CA VAL A 146 -5.42 -18.36 17.01
C VAL A 146 -5.58 -19.10 18.33
N SER A 147 -5.11 -18.46 19.40
CA SER A 147 -5.32 -18.82 20.79
C SER A 147 -5.60 -17.53 21.56
N PRO A 148 -6.18 -17.58 22.78
CA PRO A 148 -6.35 -16.38 23.59
C PRO A 148 -5.05 -15.59 23.80
N ILE A 149 -3.92 -16.29 23.94
CA ILE A 149 -2.59 -15.69 24.14
C ILE A 149 -2.12 -15.00 22.87
N THR A 150 -2.10 -15.70 21.74
CA THR A 150 -1.62 -15.15 20.46
C THR A 150 -2.51 -14.03 19.95
N LEU A 151 -3.82 -14.08 20.20
CA LEU A 151 -4.74 -12.99 19.90
C LEU A 151 -4.43 -11.75 20.75
N CYS A 152 -4.22 -11.94 22.06
CA CYS A 152 -3.87 -10.86 22.97
C CYS A 152 -2.55 -10.18 22.56
N GLN A 153 -1.52 -10.97 22.22
CA GLN A 153 -0.25 -10.48 21.69
C GLN A 153 -0.44 -9.70 20.38
N ALA A 154 -1.09 -10.31 19.39
CA ALA A 154 -1.35 -9.66 18.10
C ALA A 154 -2.15 -8.36 18.26
N TYR A 155 -3.00 -8.25 19.27
CA TYR A 155 -3.78 -7.06 19.57
C TYR A 155 -2.98 -5.98 20.30
N LEU A 156 -2.34 -6.32 21.42
CA LEU A 156 -1.72 -5.35 22.34
C LEU A 156 -0.24 -5.05 22.05
N GLU A 157 0.52 -5.98 21.47
CA GLU A 157 1.98 -5.85 21.34
C GLU A 157 2.36 -4.75 20.35
N GLU A 158 3.27 -3.87 20.72
CA GLU A 158 3.74 -2.84 19.80
C GLU A 158 4.63 -3.46 18.72
N VAL A 159 4.38 -3.08 17.47
CA VAL A 159 5.13 -3.53 16.30
C VAL A 159 5.67 -2.32 15.56
N ASP A 160 6.68 -2.52 14.72
CA ASP A 160 7.34 -1.46 13.93
C ASP A 160 6.50 -0.98 12.72
N TYR A 161 5.18 -1.04 12.85
CA TYR A 161 4.18 -0.51 11.93
C TYR A 161 2.89 -0.17 12.66
N VAL A 162 2.10 0.71 12.06
CA VAL A 162 0.75 1.01 12.54
C VAL A 162 -0.15 -0.15 12.14
N LYS A 163 -0.69 -0.87 13.13
CA LYS A 163 -1.73 -1.89 12.88
C LYS A 163 -2.95 -1.21 12.26
N ASP A 164 -3.68 -1.93 11.41
CA ASP A 164 -4.95 -1.47 10.81
C ASP A 164 -6.11 -2.42 11.15
N SER A 165 -5.82 -3.72 11.12
CA SER A 165 -6.81 -4.77 11.32
C SER A 165 -6.15 -6.08 11.73
N LEU A 166 -6.92 -6.99 12.33
CA LEU A 166 -6.57 -8.41 12.43
C LEU A 166 -7.27 -9.17 11.30
N LEU A 167 -6.53 -10.02 10.61
CA LEU A 167 -7.06 -10.89 9.57
C LEU A 167 -7.13 -12.32 10.10
N PHE A 168 -8.34 -12.86 10.21
CA PHE A 168 -8.61 -14.23 10.56
C PHE A 168 -8.91 -15.02 9.28
N LEU A 169 -8.21 -16.13 9.10
CA LEU A 169 -8.39 -17.04 7.97
C LEU A 169 -8.74 -18.41 8.50
N HIS A 170 -9.73 -19.06 7.88
CA HIS A 170 -9.97 -20.49 8.10
C HIS A 170 -8.77 -21.27 7.56
N ARG A 171 -8.25 -22.25 8.31
CA ARG A 171 -7.03 -22.99 7.94
C ARG A 171 -7.15 -23.66 6.57
N GLU A 172 -8.31 -24.25 6.31
CA GLU A 172 -8.67 -24.95 5.07
C GLU A 172 -9.29 -24.01 4.02
N GLY A 173 -9.23 -22.69 4.23
CA GLY A 173 -9.80 -21.72 3.30
C GLY A 173 -8.96 -21.56 2.04
N HIS A 174 -9.50 -21.90 0.88
CA HIS A 174 -8.87 -21.61 -0.40
C HIS A 174 -8.96 -20.12 -0.77
N TYR A 175 -8.07 -19.68 -1.67
CA TYR A 175 -8.13 -18.31 -2.19
C TYR A 175 -9.08 -18.23 -3.38
N PHE A 176 -10.24 -17.59 -3.19
CA PHE A 176 -11.23 -17.44 -4.25
C PHE A 176 -11.08 -16.08 -4.95
N MET A 177 -10.82 -16.10 -6.27
CA MET A 177 -10.80 -14.89 -7.10
C MET A 177 -12.16 -14.54 -7.72
N SER A 178 -13.04 -15.53 -7.91
CA SER A 178 -14.34 -15.36 -8.56
C SER A 178 -15.37 -14.66 -7.67
N GLU A 179 -15.20 -14.74 -6.36
CA GLU A 179 -16.11 -14.17 -5.37
C GLU A 179 -15.40 -13.06 -4.59
N GLY A 180 -15.99 -11.87 -4.58
CA GLY A 180 -15.39 -10.72 -3.90
C GLY A 180 -15.44 -10.79 -2.37
N VAL A 181 -16.09 -11.82 -1.81
CA VAL A 181 -16.22 -12.06 -0.37
C VAL A 181 -16.30 -13.53 -0.06
N THR A 182 -15.81 -13.91 1.11
CA THR A 182 -15.85 -15.29 1.62
C THR A 182 -16.13 -15.27 3.13
N PRO A 183 -16.94 -16.20 3.66
CA PRO A 183 -17.10 -16.36 5.10
C PRO A 183 -15.86 -16.97 5.77
N LEU A 184 -14.90 -17.50 4.98
CA LEU A 184 -13.68 -18.14 5.47
C LEU A 184 -12.56 -17.14 5.79
N ALA A 185 -12.81 -15.84 5.59
CA ALA A 185 -11.89 -14.78 5.95
C ALA A 185 -12.66 -13.67 6.68
N LEU A 186 -12.16 -13.24 7.83
CA LEU A 186 -12.72 -12.13 8.60
C LEU A 186 -11.63 -11.09 8.83
N GLN A 187 -11.89 -9.86 8.41
CA GLN A 187 -11.07 -8.72 8.76
C GLN A 187 -11.71 -7.98 9.94
N TRP A 188 -11.11 -8.09 11.12
CA TRP A 188 -11.54 -7.41 12.33
C TRP A 188 -10.85 -6.05 12.44
N ARG A 189 -11.65 -5.02 12.70
CA ARG A 189 -11.21 -3.64 12.92
C ARG A 189 -11.99 -3.04 14.08
N ASP A 190 -11.32 -2.23 14.88
CA ASP A 190 -11.93 -1.46 15.96
C ASP A 190 -11.19 -0.13 16.16
N ARG A 191 -11.60 0.61 17.20
CA ARG A 191 -11.03 1.92 17.54
C ARG A 191 -9.57 1.89 17.97
N GLN A 192 -9.07 0.76 18.46
CA GLN A 192 -7.66 0.65 18.87
C GLN A 192 -6.77 0.28 17.69
N LEU A 193 -7.27 -0.57 16.78
CA LEU A 193 -6.50 -1.04 15.63
C LEU A 193 -6.57 -0.10 14.43
N ASN A 194 -7.70 0.56 14.17
CA ASN A 194 -7.89 1.30 12.92
C ASN A 194 -7.92 2.81 13.18
N ARG A 195 -7.13 3.56 12.38
CA ARG A 195 -7.14 5.03 12.37
C ARG A 195 -8.48 5.60 11.89
N PHE A 196 -9.18 4.88 11.03
CA PHE A 196 -10.44 5.30 10.42
C PHE A 196 -11.59 4.50 11.01
N VAL A 197 -12.00 4.87 12.22
CA VAL A 197 -13.26 4.39 12.81
C VAL A 197 -14.40 4.99 12.00
N VAL A 198 -15.37 4.17 11.60
CA VAL A 198 -16.60 4.66 10.98
C VAL A 198 -17.42 5.37 12.06
N ASP A 199 -17.06 6.62 12.35
CA ASP A 199 -17.79 7.53 13.24
C ASP A 199 -18.61 8.55 12.41
N THR A 200 -18.80 8.34 11.10
CA THR A 200 -19.70 9.17 10.31
C THR A 200 -21.13 8.99 10.83
N PRO A 201 -21.81 10.07 11.26
CA PRO A 201 -23.23 10.02 11.57
C PRO A 201 -24.01 9.61 10.33
N ASP A 202 -25.11 8.86 10.51
CA ASP A 202 -26.06 8.72 9.42
C ASP A 202 -26.62 10.11 9.00
N PRO A 203 -27.29 10.24 7.84
CA PRO A 203 -27.91 11.51 7.44
C PRO A 203 -28.95 12.07 8.43
N THR A 204 -29.33 11.29 9.44
CA THR A 204 -30.26 11.66 10.52
C THR A 204 -29.53 12.00 11.84
N GLY A 205 -28.20 12.02 11.85
CA GLY A 205 -27.37 12.33 13.00
C GLY A 205 -27.21 11.20 14.02
N LYS A 206 -27.68 9.97 13.75
CA LYS A 206 -27.48 8.84 14.66
C LYS A 206 -26.12 8.19 14.40
N THR A 207 -25.41 7.93 15.49
CA THR A 207 -24.20 7.13 15.51
C THR A 207 -24.51 5.70 15.09
N HIS A 208 -23.72 5.15 14.16
CA HIS A 208 -23.81 3.76 13.78
C HIS A 208 -23.60 2.82 14.99
N PRO A 209 -24.25 1.63 15.01
CA PRO A 209 -24.07 0.65 16.08
C PRO A 209 -22.60 0.26 16.27
N GLU A 210 -22.19 0.04 17.53
CA GLU A 210 -20.80 -0.24 17.93
C GLU A 210 -20.18 -1.49 17.29
N ARG A 211 -21.02 -2.40 16.77
CA ARG A 211 -20.59 -3.62 16.08
C ARG A 211 -21.35 -3.74 14.77
N GLN A 212 -20.62 -3.72 13.66
CA GLN A 212 -21.16 -3.87 12.31
C GLN A 212 -20.29 -4.85 11.53
N ALA A 213 -20.91 -5.92 11.02
CA ALA A 213 -20.30 -6.79 10.02
C ALA A 213 -20.94 -6.42 8.67
N ILE A 214 -20.18 -5.74 7.80
CA ILE A 214 -20.74 -5.25 6.53
C ILE A 214 -19.75 -5.54 5.40
N VAL A 215 -20.23 -6.26 4.40
CA VAL A 215 -19.56 -6.36 3.10
C VAL A 215 -20.03 -5.19 2.26
N LEU A 216 -19.16 -4.22 1.97
CA LEU A 216 -19.53 -3.06 1.16
C LEU A 216 -19.18 -3.28 -0.31
N ARG A 217 -20.15 -3.08 -1.20
CA ARG A 217 -20.03 -3.12 -2.64
C ARG A 217 -20.39 -1.75 -3.22
N TYR A 218 -19.42 -1.11 -3.86
CA TYR A 218 -19.66 0.06 -4.68
C TYR A 218 -20.34 -0.35 -6.00
N ARG A 219 -21.44 0.31 -6.36
CA ARG A 219 -22.13 0.15 -7.65
C ARG A 219 -22.30 1.53 -8.29
N GLY A 220 -22.43 1.57 -9.62
CA GLY A 220 -22.52 2.83 -10.39
C GLY A 220 -23.60 3.80 -9.85
N LYS A 221 -23.44 5.09 -10.18
CA LYS A 221 -24.22 6.23 -9.64
C LYS A 221 -23.94 6.57 -8.16
N GLY A 222 -22.73 6.29 -7.67
CA GLY A 222 -22.29 6.74 -6.35
C GLY A 222 -22.80 5.95 -5.16
N PHE A 223 -23.49 4.82 -5.37
CA PHE A 223 -24.06 4.03 -4.28
C PHE A 223 -23.05 3.06 -3.67
N LEU A 224 -22.88 3.16 -2.36
CA LEU A 224 -22.21 2.19 -1.51
C LEU A 224 -23.27 1.33 -0.84
N ARG A 225 -23.29 0.03 -1.16
CA ARG A 225 -24.28 -0.91 -0.59
C ARG A 225 -23.63 -1.99 0.22
N THR A 226 -24.36 -2.57 1.16
CA THR A 226 -24.00 -3.84 1.79
C THR A 226 -24.15 -5.01 0.81
N ALA A 227 -23.63 -6.21 1.13
CA ALA A 227 -23.81 -7.41 0.31
C ALA A 227 -25.28 -7.85 0.24
N ASP A 228 -26.06 -7.61 1.29
CA ASP A 228 -27.50 -7.77 1.39
C ASP A 228 -28.30 -6.58 0.83
N HIS A 229 -27.64 -5.71 0.07
CA HIS A 229 -28.24 -4.62 -0.73
C HIS A 229 -28.75 -3.39 0.03
N ALA A 230 -28.54 -3.27 1.34
CA ALA A 230 -28.82 -2.03 2.07
C ALA A 230 -27.89 -0.90 1.60
N ILE A 231 -28.43 0.30 1.41
CA ILE A 231 -27.64 1.46 1.00
C ILE A 231 -26.99 2.07 2.24
N VAL A 232 -25.66 2.13 2.26
CA VAL A 232 -24.87 2.64 3.40
C VAL A 232 -24.43 4.07 3.17
N ALA A 233 -24.07 4.41 1.93
CA ALA A 233 -23.74 5.77 1.55
C ALA A 233 -24.09 6.01 0.08
N GLN A 234 -24.30 7.27 -0.26
CA GLN A 234 -24.47 7.71 -1.64
C GLN A 234 -23.67 8.99 -1.82
N LEU A 235 -22.74 9.00 -2.78
CA LEU A 235 -22.08 10.23 -3.21
C LEU A 235 -23.06 11.07 -4.04
N SER A 236 -23.08 12.38 -3.81
CA SER A 236 -23.81 13.31 -4.67
C SER A 236 -23.17 13.36 -6.06
N GLU A 237 -23.92 13.77 -7.07
CA GLU A 237 -23.40 13.93 -8.44
C GLU A 237 -22.23 14.92 -8.49
N GLU A 238 -22.24 15.93 -7.62
CA GLU A 238 -21.17 16.92 -7.46
C GLU A 238 -19.90 16.29 -6.91
N GLN A 239 -20.01 15.46 -5.86
CA GLN A 239 -18.88 14.75 -5.26
C GLN A 239 -18.28 13.72 -6.22
N ILE A 240 -19.12 13.07 -7.03
CA ILE A 240 -18.66 12.16 -8.10
C ILE A 240 -17.92 12.97 -9.17
N ALA A 241 -18.45 14.12 -9.59
CA ALA A 241 -17.80 14.98 -10.58
C ALA A 241 -16.46 15.52 -10.08
N GLU A 242 -16.35 15.88 -8.80
CA GLU A 242 -15.12 16.32 -8.17
C GLU A 242 -14.09 15.17 -8.05
N ALA A 243 -14.52 13.98 -7.63
CA ALA A 243 -13.66 12.80 -7.61
C ALA A 243 -13.16 12.42 -9.01
N VAL A 244 -13.99 12.53 -10.04
CA VAL A 244 -13.61 12.29 -11.45
C VAL A 244 -12.62 13.35 -11.94
N LYS A 245 -12.79 14.62 -11.57
CA LYS A 245 -11.82 15.69 -11.87
C LYS A 245 -10.46 15.42 -11.22
N LEU A 246 -10.46 15.00 -9.96
CA LEU A 246 -9.24 14.67 -9.20
C LEU A 246 -8.50 13.44 -9.76
N ASN A 247 -9.21 12.51 -10.41
CA ASN A 247 -8.62 11.28 -10.95
C ASN A 247 -8.16 11.42 -12.41
N ASN A 248 -8.56 12.50 -13.09
CA ASN A 248 -8.25 12.80 -14.49
C ASN A 248 -7.28 14.00 -14.65
N GLY A 249 -6.76 14.55 -13.55
CA GLY A 249 -5.65 15.51 -13.51
C GLY A 249 -4.36 14.82 -13.07
#